data_AF-G0L0Q3-F1
#
_entry.id   AF-G0L0Q3-F1
#
_cell.length_a   1.000
_cell.length_b   1.000
_cell.length_c   1.000
_cell.angle_alpha   90.00
_cell.angle_beta   90.00
_cell.angle_gamma   90.00
#
_symmetry.space_group_name_H-M   'P 1'
#
loop_
_entity.id
_entity.type
_entity.pdbx_description
1 polymer ?
#
loop_
_entity_poly.entity_id
_entity_poly.type
_entity_poly.pdbx_seq_one_letter_code
_entity_poly.pdbx_strand_id
1 'polypeptide(L)'
;MKNNFTIFYSWQSDLKGKSNRNLINNCLEKAIKELKKNSQNEFHLEINLDRDTRNKSGSPSISKTIFDKINTTDVFVADVSIINNNLYNRVFKSRLTPNPNVLIELGYAINLLGWERIICVNNLKYGKNEILPFDIRGHRITSYDSQNPQSKKQLQSTLKSAISSIINEYENIEERHHLTEHNRHDKLIWEKFKAICSETMLHDSISQAVDSLFTTKYYFDKWDNFADFYRTTDNHFINRDLDIKIKDFLIEIDRFNSICMSKFFQKKDDAMDEIRAMKSAGIEITEDIKREYYQSVVYMIKKDPYPEEEWRDADKRNMKTQDVLFEKGQEVKAAYQNLVLEVKKRGLN
;
A
#
# COMPACT_ATOMS: atom_id res chain seq x y z
N MET A 1 16.50 -15.92 -15.16
CA MET A 1 16.33 -16.62 -13.87
C MET A 1 17.44 -16.18 -12.96
N LYS A 2 17.08 -15.76 -11.75
CA LYS A 2 18.03 -15.53 -10.67
C LYS A 2 18.80 -16.83 -10.37
N ASN A 3 20.12 -16.73 -10.29
CA ASN A 3 21.01 -17.90 -10.07
C ASN A 3 21.68 -17.90 -8.68
N ASN A 4 21.48 -16.83 -7.89
CA ASN A 4 21.99 -16.71 -6.52
C ASN A 4 20.81 -16.43 -5.58
N PHE A 5 20.65 -17.27 -4.56
CA PHE A 5 19.60 -17.17 -3.57
C PHE A 5 20.19 -17.06 -2.17
N THR A 6 19.68 -16.13 -1.37
CA THR A 6 20.02 -16.02 0.04
C THR A 6 18.92 -16.59 0.90
N ILE A 7 19.27 -17.51 1.81
CA ILE A 7 18.36 -18.07 2.80
C ILE A 7 18.74 -17.53 4.17
N PHE A 8 17.82 -16.84 4.83
CA PHE A 8 18.03 -16.38 6.20
C PHE A 8 17.34 -17.33 7.17
N TYR A 9 18.09 -17.83 8.15
CA TYR A 9 17.56 -18.68 9.22
C TYR A 9 17.46 -17.91 10.53
N SER A 10 16.22 -17.53 10.87
CA SER A 10 15.84 -16.96 12.16
C SER A 10 15.70 -18.07 13.21
N TRP A 11 16.62 -18.07 14.18
CA TRP A 11 16.74 -19.10 15.20
C TRP A 11 16.55 -18.54 16.61
N GLN A 12 16.37 -19.44 17.58
CA GLN A 12 16.22 -19.09 18.99
C GLN A 12 17.10 -19.94 19.94
N SER A 13 17.45 -19.36 21.09
CA SER A 13 18.30 -19.99 22.13
C SER A 13 17.56 -20.56 23.33
N ASP A 14 16.25 -20.30 23.47
CA ASP A 14 15.48 -20.70 24.65
C ASP A 14 15.28 -22.21 24.77
N LEU A 15 15.40 -22.94 23.65
CA LEU A 15 15.31 -24.39 23.62
C LEU A 15 16.68 -25.06 23.49
N LYS A 16 16.73 -26.35 23.82
CA LYS A 16 17.98 -27.14 23.77
C LYS A 16 18.53 -27.13 22.33
N GLY A 17 19.69 -26.49 22.13
CA GLY A 17 20.27 -26.30 20.80
C GLY A 17 20.48 -27.60 20.00
N LYS A 18 20.85 -28.71 20.66
CA LYS A 18 21.02 -30.03 20.01
C LYS A 18 19.73 -30.56 19.36
N SER A 19 18.57 -30.21 19.91
CA SER A 19 17.27 -30.63 19.39
C SER A 19 16.56 -29.58 18.53
N ASN A 20 16.99 -28.30 18.57
CA ASN A 20 16.41 -27.19 17.81
C ASN A 20 17.45 -26.54 16.89
N ARG A 21 17.98 -25.36 17.27
CA ARG A 21 18.87 -24.54 16.44
C ARG A 21 19.92 -25.33 15.68
N ASN A 22 20.69 -26.18 16.37
CA ASN A 22 21.78 -26.93 15.73
C ASN A 22 21.23 -28.03 14.82
N LEU A 23 20.11 -28.66 15.19
CA LEU A 23 19.48 -29.69 14.36
C LEU A 23 18.93 -29.08 13.07
N ILE A 24 18.14 -28.01 13.17
CA ILE A 24 17.53 -27.29 12.04
C ILE A 24 18.63 -26.77 11.12
N ASN A 25 19.65 -26.08 11.67
CA ASN A 25 20.77 -25.57 10.89
C ASN A 25 21.50 -26.68 10.12
N ASN A 26 21.77 -27.82 10.77
CA ASN A 26 22.42 -28.95 10.11
C ASN A 26 21.55 -29.55 8.99
N CYS A 27 20.23 -29.57 9.17
CA CYS A 27 19.31 -30.02 8.13
C CYS A 27 19.25 -29.05 6.95
N LEU A 28 19.23 -27.73 7.21
CA LEU A 28 19.31 -26.68 6.19
C LEU A 28 20.61 -26.77 5.39
N GLU A 29 21.77 -26.83 6.05
CA GLU A 29 23.09 -26.93 5.39
C GLU A 29 23.16 -28.16 4.47
N LYS A 30 22.63 -29.31 4.93
CA LYS A 30 22.58 -30.54 4.12
C LYS A 30 21.61 -30.45 2.95
N ALA A 31 20.41 -29.91 3.18
CA ALA A 31 19.42 -29.70 2.13
C ALA A 31 19.98 -28.79 1.03
N ILE A 32 20.59 -27.66 1.42
CA ILE A 32 21.25 -26.71 0.52
C ILE A 32 22.39 -27.40 -0.26
N LYS A 33 23.25 -28.16 0.43
CA LYS A 33 24.37 -28.87 -0.22
C LYS A 33 23.86 -29.85 -1.28
N GLU A 34 22.78 -30.59 -1.01
CA GLU A 34 22.19 -31.51 -1.98
C GLU A 34 21.54 -30.77 -3.16
N LEU A 35 20.86 -29.65 -2.92
CA LEU A 35 20.30 -28.81 -3.99
C LEU A 35 21.41 -28.32 -4.92
N LYS A 36 22.48 -27.73 -4.37
CA LYS A 36 23.64 -27.29 -5.16
C LYS A 36 24.23 -28.42 -6.00
N LYS A 37 24.39 -29.62 -5.43
CA LYS A 37 24.92 -30.79 -6.15
C LYS A 37 24.01 -31.22 -7.31
N ASN A 38 22.70 -31.19 -7.10
CA ASN A 38 21.73 -31.57 -8.13
C ASN A 38 21.66 -30.53 -9.25
N SER A 39 21.81 -29.24 -8.93
CA SER A 39 21.74 -28.14 -9.90
C SER A 39 23.03 -27.94 -10.71
N GLN A 40 24.18 -28.43 -10.24
CA GLN A 40 25.49 -28.30 -10.92
C GLN A 40 25.52 -28.84 -12.36
N ASN A 41 24.58 -29.70 -12.75
CA ASN A 41 24.49 -30.24 -14.10
C ASN A 41 23.64 -29.39 -15.05
N GLU A 42 22.91 -28.38 -14.55
CA GLU A 42 21.97 -27.56 -15.35
C GLU A 42 22.24 -26.05 -15.20
N PHE A 43 22.47 -25.52 -13.99
CA PHE A 43 22.81 -24.10 -13.74
C PHE A 43 23.58 -23.92 -12.42
N HIS A 44 24.52 -22.96 -12.37
CA HIS A 44 25.28 -22.66 -11.14
C HIS A 44 24.39 -21.96 -10.10
N LEU A 45 23.77 -22.76 -9.23
CA LEU A 45 22.91 -22.28 -8.15
C LEU A 45 23.74 -21.98 -6.90
N GLU A 46 23.89 -20.70 -6.57
CA GLU A 46 24.46 -20.28 -5.30
C GLU A 46 23.34 -20.12 -4.26
N ILE A 47 23.52 -20.74 -3.09
CA ILE A 47 22.58 -20.66 -1.97
C ILE A 47 23.37 -20.38 -0.71
N ASN A 48 23.17 -19.23 -0.09
CA ASN A 48 23.90 -18.80 1.09
C ASN A 48 23.00 -18.84 2.31
N LEU A 49 23.41 -19.59 3.34
CA LEU A 49 22.72 -19.61 4.62
C LEU A 49 23.29 -18.50 5.51
N ASP A 50 22.47 -17.49 5.80
CA ASP A 50 22.82 -16.39 6.70
C ASP A 50 22.03 -16.47 8.03
N ARG A 51 22.62 -15.93 9.09
CA ARG A 51 22.04 -15.81 10.44
C ARG A 51 22.82 -14.79 11.29
N ASP A 52 22.18 -14.27 12.33
CA ASP A 52 22.80 -13.36 13.31
C ASP A 52 23.51 -12.17 12.65
N THR A 53 24.63 -11.73 13.24
CA THR A 53 25.58 -10.76 12.68
C THR A 53 26.73 -11.42 11.90
N ARG A 54 26.64 -12.72 11.55
CA ARG A 54 27.70 -13.44 10.82
C ARG A 54 28.06 -12.72 9.50
N ASN A 55 29.30 -12.78 9.05
CA ASN A 55 29.76 -12.13 7.81
C ASN A 55 29.67 -10.58 7.79
N LYS A 56 29.58 -9.92 8.95
CA LYS A 56 29.76 -8.46 9.09
C LYS A 56 30.98 -8.16 9.99
N SER A 57 31.82 -7.22 9.57
CA SER A 57 33.02 -6.81 10.31
C SER A 57 32.74 -5.72 11.35
N GLY A 58 33.52 -5.67 12.42
CA GLY A 58 33.41 -4.65 13.48
C GLY A 58 32.37 -4.98 14.56
N SER A 59 31.77 -3.95 15.15
CA SER A 59 30.74 -4.05 16.21
C SER A 59 29.41 -3.45 15.72
N PRO A 60 28.74 -4.07 14.72
CA PRO A 60 27.54 -3.49 14.15
C PRO A 60 26.35 -3.59 15.11
N SER A 61 25.37 -2.69 14.95
CA SER A 61 24.07 -2.83 15.63
C SER A 61 23.42 -4.16 15.23
N ILE A 62 23.19 -5.03 16.21
CA ILE A 62 22.70 -6.41 16.00
C ILE A 62 21.35 -6.37 15.28
N SER A 63 20.39 -5.63 15.82
CA SER A 63 19.03 -5.54 15.28
C SER A 63 19.01 -4.96 13.86
N LYS A 64 19.75 -3.87 13.62
CA LYS A 64 19.84 -3.26 12.28
C LYS A 64 20.44 -4.25 11.27
N THR A 65 21.51 -4.93 11.65
CA THR A 65 22.18 -5.91 10.79
C THR A 65 21.27 -7.07 10.40
N ILE A 66 20.48 -7.57 11.35
CA ILE A 66 19.52 -8.65 11.09
C ILE A 66 18.46 -8.17 10.10
N PHE A 67 17.85 -7.00 10.32
CA PHE A 67 16.87 -6.45 9.38
C PHE A 67 17.46 -6.18 8.00
N ASP A 68 18.66 -5.60 7.92
CA ASP A 68 19.36 -5.36 6.64
C ASP A 68 19.58 -6.68 5.87
N LYS A 69 19.87 -7.79 6.55
CA LYS A 69 20.03 -9.12 5.93
C LYS A 69 18.69 -9.71 5.50
N ILE A 70 17.66 -9.59 6.33
CA ILE A 70 16.30 -10.05 5.96
C ILE A 70 15.83 -9.30 4.72
N ASN A 71 16.15 -8.00 4.61
CA ASN A 71 15.79 -7.17 3.45
C ASN A 71 16.37 -7.66 2.11
N THR A 72 17.49 -8.37 2.13
CA THR A 72 18.12 -8.93 0.91
C THR A 72 17.95 -10.44 0.80
N THR A 73 17.06 -11.03 1.59
CA THR A 73 16.84 -12.48 1.65
C THR A 73 15.81 -12.93 0.63
N ASP A 74 15.99 -14.13 0.08
CA ASP A 74 15.09 -14.73 -0.91
C ASP A 74 14.16 -15.78 -0.32
N VAL A 75 14.63 -16.51 0.69
CA VAL A 75 13.84 -17.48 1.45
C VAL A 75 14.09 -17.28 2.93
N PHE A 76 13.03 -17.09 3.70
CA PHE A 76 13.14 -16.90 5.15
C PHE A 76 12.69 -18.15 5.90
N VAL A 77 13.50 -18.63 6.84
CA VAL A 77 13.20 -19.82 7.65
C VAL A 77 13.12 -19.43 9.12
N ALA A 78 12.01 -19.75 9.79
CA ALA A 78 11.74 -19.36 11.17
C ALA A 78 11.58 -20.57 12.09
N ASP A 79 12.33 -20.64 13.20
CA ASP A 79 12.08 -21.60 14.28
C ASP A 79 10.93 -21.11 15.18
N VAL A 80 9.71 -21.52 14.84
CA VAL A 80 8.48 -21.13 15.56
C VAL A 80 8.13 -22.08 16.71
N SER A 81 9.08 -22.90 17.19
CA SER A 81 8.82 -23.77 18.34
C SER A 81 8.48 -22.99 19.61
N ILE A 82 7.45 -23.46 20.31
CA ILE A 82 7.02 -22.89 21.60
C ILE A 82 8.13 -23.01 22.64
N ILE A 83 8.51 -21.89 23.24
CA ILE A 83 9.62 -21.82 24.20
C ILE A 83 9.19 -22.05 25.65
N ASN A 84 7.90 -21.87 25.94
CA ASN A 84 7.39 -21.82 27.31
C ASN A 84 6.33 -22.90 27.61
N ASN A 85 6.29 -24.02 26.89
CA ASN A 85 5.30 -25.09 27.10
C ASN A 85 5.65 -26.05 28.25
N ASN A 86 5.93 -25.49 29.43
CA ASN A 86 6.23 -26.25 30.66
C ASN A 86 4.96 -26.53 31.47
N LEU A 87 5.06 -27.40 32.49
CA LEU A 87 3.92 -27.79 33.34
C LEU A 87 3.26 -26.58 34.01
N TYR A 88 4.06 -25.65 34.53
CA TYR A 88 3.58 -24.43 35.16
C TYR A 88 2.66 -23.65 34.22
N ASN A 89 3.12 -23.32 33.01
CA ASN A 89 2.33 -22.57 32.04
C ASN A 89 1.09 -23.31 31.55
N ARG A 90 1.09 -24.65 31.55
CA ARG A 90 -0.11 -25.45 31.25
C ARG A 90 -1.15 -25.38 32.36
N VAL A 91 -0.72 -25.51 33.63
CA VAL A 91 -1.61 -25.46 34.80
C VAL A 91 -2.26 -24.08 34.92
N PHE A 92 -1.47 -23.02 34.76
CA PHE A 92 -1.96 -21.64 34.84
C PHE A 92 -2.56 -21.12 33.52
N LYS A 93 -2.71 -21.98 32.50
CA LYS A 93 -3.23 -21.62 31.17
C LYS A 93 -2.58 -20.35 30.59
N SER A 94 -1.28 -20.18 30.84
CA SER A 94 -0.52 -19.02 30.36
C SER A 94 -0.42 -19.04 28.83
N ARG A 95 -0.34 -17.86 28.21
CA ARG A 95 -0.19 -17.76 26.75
C ARG A 95 1.13 -18.39 26.32
N LEU A 96 1.03 -19.42 25.49
CA LEU A 96 2.19 -20.06 24.88
C LEU A 96 2.71 -19.19 23.73
N THR A 97 4.04 -19.17 23.57
CA THR A 97 4.67 -18.35 22.54
C THR A 97 5.94 -19.02 22.00
N PRO A 98 6.24 -18.84 20.69
CA PRO A 98 7.60 -18.93 20.17
C PRO A 98 8.50 -17.83 20.74
N ASN A 99 9.79 -17.85 20.37
CA ASN A 99 10.71 -16.79 20.75
C ASN A 99 10.27 -15.42 20.18
N PRO A 100 10.18 -14.35 20.99
CA PRO A 100 9.73 -13.04 20.52
C PRO A 100 10.60 -12.40 19.43
N ASN A 101 11.92 -12.59 19.44
CA ASN A 101 12.80 -12.04 18.41
C ASN A 101 12.51 -12.71 17.06
N VAL A 102 12.36 -14.04 17.06
CA VAL A 102 11.96 -14.79 15.85
C VAL A 102 10.60 -14.30 15.33
N LEU A 103 9.66 -13.96 16.21
CA LEU A 103 8.36 -13.41 15.79
C LEU A 103 8.46 -12.02 15.16
N ILE A 104 9.33 -11.15 15.70
CA ILE A 104 9.59 -9.82 15.13
C ILE A 104 10.23 -9.95 13.75
N GLU A 105 11.25 -10.80 13.64
CA GLU A 105 11.94 -11.07 12.37
C GLU A 105 11.00 -11.70 11.34
N LEU A 106 10.15 -12.64 11.75
CA LEU A 106 9.11 -13.24 10.91
C LEU A 106 8.11 -12.18 10.42
N GLY A 107 7.62 -11.31 11.30
CA GLY A 107 6.72 -10.21 10.90
C GLY A 107 7.35 -9.28 9.87
N TYR A 108 8.62 -8.92 10.06
CA TYR A 108 9.37 -8.10 9.11
C TYR A 108 9.57 -8.82 7.77
N ALA A 109 9.91 -10.11 7.80
CA ALA A 109 10.05 -10.94 6.61
C ALA A 109 8.71 -11.13 5.85
N ILE A 110 7.57 -11.29 6.54
CA ILE A 110 6.24 -11.39 5.91
C ILE A 110 5.93 -10.12 5.11
N ASN A 111 6.21 -8.94 5.68
CA ASN A 111 5.95 -7.67 5.01
C ASN A 111 6.80 -7.47 3.74
N LEU A 112 8.06 -7.94 3.77
CA LEU A 112 8.97 -7.76 2.64
C LEU A 112 8.83 -8.86 1.58
N LEU A 113 8.63 -10.10 2.03
CA LEU A 113 8.77 -11.28 1.19
C LEU A 113 7.44 -11.92 0.81
N GLY A 114 6.39 -11.69 1.60
CA GLY A 114 5.16 -12.47 1.57
C GLY A 114 5.31 -13.88 2.13
N TRP A 115 4.18 -14.52 2.45
CA TRP A 115 4.16 -15.87 3.03
C TRP A 115 4.71 -16.96 2.10
N GLU A 116 4.62 -16.78 0.79
CA GLU A 116 5.01 -17.78 -0.21
C GLU A 116 6.52 -18.08 -0.20
N ARG A 117 7.34 -17.18 0.37
CA ARG A 117 8.80 -17.35 0.51
C ARG A 117 9.25 -17.70 1.93
N ILE A 118 8.30 -18.01 2.81
CA ILE A 118 8.55 -18.26 4.24
C ILE A 118 8.36 -19.74 4.59
N ILE A 119 9.32 -20.31 5.33
CA ILE A 119 9.26 -21.66 5.87
C ILE A 119 9.25 -21.59 7.40
N CYS A 120 8.09 -21.82 8.01
CA CYS A 120 7.96 -21.97 9.45
C CYS A 120 8.30 -23.40 9.87
N VAL A 121 9.22 -23.56 10.83
CA VAL A 121 9.68 -24.85 11.35
C VAL A 121 9.22 -25.04 12.79
N ASN A 122 8.61 -26.18 13.12
CA ASN A 122 8.15 -26.48 14.48
C ASN A 122 8.60 -27.87 14.97
N ASN A 123 9.34 -27.90 16.08
CA ASN A 123 9.64 -29.10 16.86
C ASN A 123 8.45 -29.52 17.75
N LEU A 124 7.79 -30.60 17.36
CA LEU A 124 6.59 -31.15 18.02
C LEU A 124 6.83 -31.59 19.47
N LYS A 125 8.08 -31.86 19.85
CA LYS A 125 8.47 -32.10 21.26
C LYS A 125 8.00 -30.98 22.19
N TYR A 126 7.99 -29.74 21.69
CA TYR A 126 7.66 -28.55 22.49
C TYR A 126 6.23 -28.06 22.28
N GLY A 127 5.52 -28.60 21.29
CA GLY A 127 4.13 -28.23 21.04
C GLY A 127 3.66 -28.65 19.65
N LYS A 128 2.40 -29.11 19.57
CA LYS A 128 1.76 -29.38 18.28
C LYS A 128 1.45 -28.07 17.54
N ASN A 129 1.17 -28.15 16.24
CA ASN A 129 0.94 -26.96 15.42
C ASN A 129 -0.31 -26.17 15.84
N GLU A 130 -1.32 -26.85 16.39
CA GLU A 130 -2.61 -26.24 16.74
C GLU A 130 -2.50 -25.23 17.90
N ILE A 131 -1.43 -25.32 18.70
CA ILE A 131 -1.15 -24.44 19.84
C ILE A 131 -0.16 -23.31 19.50
N LEU A 132 0.30 -23.22 18.25
CA LEU A 132 1.02 -22.04 17.78
C LEU A 132 0.11 -20.81 17.79
N PRO A 133 0.67 -19.57 17.82
CA PRO A 133 -0.10 -18.34 17.69
C PRO A 133 -1.05 -18.38 16.48
N PHE A 134 -2.22 -17.74 16.60
CA PHE A 134 -3.26 -17.83 15.58
C PHE A 134 -2.78 -17.30 14.22
N ASP A 135 -1.91 -16.29 14.22
CA ASP A 135 -1.28 -15.70 13.02
C ASP A 135 -0.35 -16.68 12.28
N ILE A 136 0.10 -17.76 12.93
CA ILE A 136 1.06 -18.73 12.37
C ILE A 136 0.38 -20.06 12.05
N ARG A 137 -0.49 -20.56 12.95
CA ARG A 137 -1.04 -21.93 12.87
C ARG A 137 -1.89 -22.20 11.62
N GLY A 138 -2.40 -21.15 10.96
CA GLY A 138 -3.14 -21.25 9.70
C GLY A 138 -2.25 -21.43 8.46
N HIS A 139 -0.94 -21.24 8.60
CA HIS A 139 0.03 -21.41 7.53
C HIS A 139 0.65 -22.81 7.52
N ARG A 140 1.29 -23.17 6.40
CA ARG A 140 2.00 -24.45 6.29
C ARG A 140 3.19 -24.49 7.25
N ILE A 141 3.20 -25.48 8.15
CA ILE A 141 4.28 -25.68 9.12
C ILE A 141 5.12 -26.90 8.77
N THR A 142 6.43 -26.72 8.66
CA THR A 142 7.40 -27.80 8.53
C THR A 142 7.70 -28.37 9.91
N SER A 143 6.99 -29.43 10.29
CA SER A 143 7.11 -30.02 11.62
C SER A 143 8.12 -31.18 11.67
N TYR A 144 8.79 -31.34 12.80
CA TYR A 144 9.62 -32.51 13.12
C TYR A 144 9.50 -32.85 14.60
N ASP A 145 9.81 -34.08 14.99
CA ASP A 145 9.91 -34.45 16.40
C ASP A 145 11.33 -34.86 16.75
N SER A 146 12.02 -34.02 17.51
CA SER A 146 13.40 -34.30 17.95
C SER A 146 13.56 -35.54 18.85
N GLN A 147 12.47 -36.13 19.35
CA GLN A 147 12.48 -37.40 20.09
C GLN A 147 12.51 -38.62 19.15
N ASN A 148 12.09 -38.46 17.89
CA ASN A 148 12.11 -39.52 16.89
C ASN A 148 13.45 -39.53 16.13
N PRO A 149 14.23 -40.64 16.15
CA PRO A 149 15.51 -40.73 15.45
C PRO A 149 15.45 -40.50 13.93
N GLN A 150 14.32 -40.81 13.28
CA GLN A 150 14.14 -40.62 11.84
C GLN A 150 13.82 -39.17 11.44
N SER A 151 13.39 -38.34 12.41
CA SER A 151 12.90 -36.99 12.13
C SER A 151 13.95 -36.09 11.50
N LYS A 152 15.24 -36.31 11.79
CA LYS A 152 16.33 -35.53 11.20
C LYS A 152 16.40 -35.69 9.68
N LYS A 153 16.31 -36.93 9.18
CA LYS A 153 16.32 -37.22 7.73
C LYS A 153 15.04 -36.68 7.07
N GLN A 154 13.90 -36.86 7.74
CA GLN A 154 12.62 -36.35 7.25
C GLN A 154 12.62 -34.82 7.14
N LEU A 155 13.07 -34.11 8.19
CA LEU A 155 13.18 -32.66 8.18
C LEU A 155 14.11 -32.15 7.07
N GLN A 156 15.28 -32.78 6.90
CA GLN A 156 16.20 -32.44 5.81
C GLN A 156 15.51 -32.57 4.44
N SER A 157 14.80 -33.68 4.20
CA SER A 157 14.06 -33.92 2.96
C SER A 157 12.97 -32.87 2.74
N THR A 158 12.15 -32.59 3.77
CA THR A 158 11.08 -31.59 3.68
C THR A 158 11.62 -30.20 3.42
N LEU A 159 12.69 -29.77 4.10
CA LEU A 159 13.33 -28.47 3.88
C LEU A 159 13.89 -28.37 2.46
N LYS A 160 14.54 -29.42 1.96
CA LYS A 160 15.02 -29.49 0.58
C LYS A 160 13.89 -29.27 -0.42
N SER A 161 12.79 -30.00 -0.28
CA SER A 161 11.63 -29.87 -1.18
C SER A 161 10.98 -28.49 -1.08
N ALA A 162 10.84 -27.93 0.12
CA ALA A 162 10.26 -26.61 0.32
C ALA A 162 11.12 -25.51 -0.34
N ILE A 163 12.43 -25.52 -0.08
CA ILE A 163 13.38 -24.57 -0.69
C ILE A 163 13.38 -24.70 -2.21
N SER A 164 13.43 -25.93 -2.74
CA SER A 164 13.39 -26.17 -4.19
C SER A 164 12.11 -25.65 -4.83
N SER A 165 10.96 -25.84 -4.17
CA SER A 165 9.67 -25.35 -4.67
C SER A 165 9.67 -23.82 -4.78
N ILE A 166 10.15 -23.13 -3.74
CA ILE A 166 10.21 -21.66 -3.73
C ILE A 166 11.17 -21.16 -4.82
N ILE A 167 12.34 -21.76 -4.96
CA ILE A 167 13.33 -21.36 -5.98
C ILE A 167 12.76 -21.56 -7.39
N ASN A 168 12.11 -22.69 -7.65
CA ASN A 168 11.55 -23.00 -8.97
C ASN A 168 10.39 -22.07 -9.36
N GLU A 169 9.62 -21.60 -8.38
CA GLU A 169 8.49 -20.67 -8.58
C GLU A 169 8.84 -19.21 -8.31
N TYR A 170 10.12 -18.89 -8.04
CA TYR A 170 10.51 -17.60 -7.45
C TYR A 170 10.04 -16.39 -8.26
N GLU A 171 10.25 -16.39 -9.57
CA GLU A 171 9.84 -15.28 -10.45
C GLU A 171 8.31 -15.07 -10.43
N ASN A 172 7.54 -16.17 -10.40
CA ASN A 172 6.08 -16.10 -10.34
C ASN A 172 5.59 -15.59 -8.96
N ILE A 173 6.29 -15.96 -7.89
CA ILE A 173 6.00 -15.46 -6.53
C ILE A 173 6.29 -13.96 -6.45
N GLU A 174 7.44 -13.51 -6.95
CA GLU A 174 7.81 -12.10 -7.01
C GLU A 174 6.78 -11.29 -7.81
N GLU A 175 6.37 -11.80 -8.98
CA GLU A 175 5.34 -11.13 -9.80
C GLU A 175 4.02 -10.97 -9.04
N ARG A 176 3.52 -12.02 -8.37
CA ARG A 176 2.32 -11.94 -7.51
C ARG A 176 2.49 -10.95 -6.36
N HIS A 177 3.68 -10.91 -5.76
CA HIS A 177 3.97 -9.98 -4.67
C HIS A 177 3.99 -8.52 -5.16
N HIS A 178 4.65 -8.25 -6.29
CA HIS A 178 4.67 -6.92 -6.91
C HIS A 178 3.28 -6.44 -7.34
N LEU A 179 2.45 -7.32 -7.93
CA LEU A 179 1.06 -7.00 -8.25
C LEU A 179 0.26 -6.60 -7.01
N THR A 180 0.53 -7.23 -5.86
CA THR A 180 -0.11 -6.89 -4.58
C THR A 180 0.29 -5.49 -4.12
N GLU A 181 1.57 -5.16 -4.18
CA GLU A 181 2.08 -3.84 -3.82
C GLU A 181 1.61 -2.74 -4.77
N HIS A 182 1.54 -3.03 -6.08
CA HIS A 182 0.96 -2.10 -7.06
C HIS A 182 -0.52 -1.81 -6.77
N ASN A 183 -1.31 -2.84 -6.46
CA ASN A 183 -2.71 -2.66 -6.06
C ASN A 183 -2.82 -1.84 -4.77
N ARG A 184 -1.93 -2.03 -3.80
CA ARG A 184 -1.89 -1.26 -2.56
C ARG A 184 -1.56 0.21 -2.82
N HIS A 185 -0.57 0.49 -3.68
CA HIS A 185 -0.23 1.84 -4.12
C HIS A 185 -1.43 2.51 -4.79
N ASP A 186 -2.02 1.85 -5.80
CA ASP A 186 -3.18 2.39 -6.52
C ASP A 186 -4.37 2.64 -5.59
N LYS A 187 -4.61 1.76 -4.61
CA LYS A 187 -5.63 2.00 -3.58
C LYS A 187 -5.34 3.26 -2.76
N LEU A 188 -4.10 3.47 -2.33
CA LEU A 188 -3.71 4.65 -1.57
C LEU A 188 -3.87 5.93 -2.40
N ILE A 189 -3.51 5.89 -3.69
CA ILE A 189 -3.72 7.01 -4.61
C ILE A 189 -5.21 7.32 -4.74
N TRP A 190 -6.05 6.30 -4.89
CA TRP A 190 -7.50 6.48 -4.95
C TRP A 190 -8.09 7.08 -3.65
N GLU A 191 -7.64 6.64 -2.48
CA GLU A 191 -8.05 7.20 -1.20
C GLU A 191 -7.67 8.68 -1.06
N LYS A 192 -6.42 9.04 -1.42
CA LYS A 192 -5.96 10.44 -1.42
C LYS A 192 -6.74 11.29 -2.42
N PHE A 193 -7.02 10.75 -3.61
CA PHE A 193 -7.80 11.44 -4.63
C PHE A 193 -9.23 11.74 -4.16
N LYS A 194 -9.92 10.76 -3.56
CA LYS A 194 -11.26 10.96 -2.94
C LYS A 194 -11.25 11.98 -1.81
N ALA A 195 -10.14 12.11 -1.08
CA ALA A 195 -10.02 13.08 0.01
C ALA A 195 -9.93 14.54 -0.48
N ILE A 196 -9.58 14.76 -1.75
CA ILE A 196 -9.58 16.10 -2.36
C ILE A 196 -11.02 16.61 -2.43
N CYS A 197 -11.89 15.87 -3.11
CA CYS A 197 -13.29 16.22 -3.30
C CYS A 197 -14.10 14.92 -3.38
N SER A 198 -15.14 14.79 -2.55
CA SER A 198 -16.04 13.63 -2.60
C SER A 198 -16.85 13.65 -3.90
N GLU A 199 -17.33 12.47 -4.32
CA GLU A 199 -18.21 12.36 -5.49
C GLU A 199 -19.45 13.27 -5.39
N THR A 200 -20.07 13.34 -4.22
CA THR A 200 -21.20 14.24 -3.95
C THR A 200 -20.81 15.70 -4.14
N MET A 201 -19.70 16.14 -3.55
CA MET A 201 -19.23 17.51 -3.65
C MET A 201 -18.84 17.87 -5.09
N LEU A 202 -18.21 16.96 -5.82
CA LEU A 202 -17.91 17.13 -7.23
C LEU A 202 -19.21 17.36 -8.02
N HIS A 203 -20.19 16.48 -7.86
CA HIS A 203 -21.48 16.60 -8.56
C HIS A 203 -22.22 17.89 -8.19
N ASP A 204 -22.25 18.26 -6.91
CA ASP A 204 -22.89 19.48 -6.43
C ASP A 204 -22.20 20.74 -6.99
N SER A 205 -20.86 20.75 -7.00
CA SER A 205 -20.08 21.87 -7.53
C SER A 205 -20.33 22.10 -9.02
N ILE A 206 -20.40 21.02 -9.81
CA ILE A 206 -20.70 21.09 -11.25
C ILE A 206 -22.14 21.57 -11.45
N SER A 207 -23.11 20.97 -10.75
CA SER A 207 -24.52 21.33 -10.88
C SER A 207 -24.76 22.79 -10.47
N GLN A 208 -24.11 23.28 -9.41
CA GLN A 208 -24.20 24.70 -9.02
C GLN A 208 -23.73 25.63 -10.13
N ALA A 209 -22.57 25.34 -10.72
CA ALA A 209 -22.02 26.13 -11.82
C ALA A 209 -22.91 26.12 -13.06
N VAL A 210 -23.52 24.98 -13.38
CA VAL A 210 -24.47 24.85 -14.51
C VAL A 210 -25.78 25.57 -14.22
N ASP A 211 -26.45 25.21 -13.14
CA ASP A 211 -27.84 25.61 -12.88
C ASP A 211 -27.95 27.08 -12.46
N SER A 212 -26.95 27.56 -11.71
CA SER A 212 -26.98 28.90 -11.11
C SER A 212 -26.03 29.89 -11.77
N LEU A 213 -25.18 29.44 -12.70
CA LEU A 213 -24.15 30.23 -13.39
C LEU A 213 -23.21 30.97 -12.43
N PHE A 214 -22.89 30.32 -11.31
CA PHE A 214 -21.87 30.77 -10.37
C PHE A 214 -21.15 29.59 -9.71
N THR A 215 -19.94 29.83 -9.23
CA THR A 215 -19.21 28.92 -8.35
C THR A 215 -18.52 29.72 -7.24
N THR A 216 -17.92 29.02 -6.29
CA THR A 216 -17.15 29.62 -5.20
C THR A 216 -15.67 29.40 -5.41
N LYS A 217 -14.82 30.21 -4.76
CA LYS A 217 -13.37 29.94 -4.71
C LYS A 217 -13.10 28.55 -4.17
N TYR A 218 -13.87 28.11 -3.19
CA TYR A 218 -13.75 26.78 -2.61
C TYR A 218 -13.84 25.67 -3.67
N TYR A 219 -14.83 25.73 -4.57
CA TYR A 219 -14.97 24.74 -5.62
C TYR A 219 -13.93 24.86 -6.74
N PHE A 220 -13.55 26.08 -7.14
CA PHE A 220 -12.43 26.26 -8.06
C PHE A 220 -11.14 25.61 -7.53
N ASP A 221 -10.79 25.90 -6.28
CA ASP A 221 -9.61 25.33 -5.66
C ASP A 221 -9.71 23.79 -5.61
N LYS A 222 -10.91 23.20 -5.42
CA LYS A 222 -11.09 21.74 -5.47
C LYS A 222 -10.84 21.15 -6.86
N TRP A 223 -11.31 21.80 -7.91
CA TRP A 223 -11.08 21.34 -9.29
C TRP A 223 -9.60 21.44 -9.66
N ASP A 224 -8.93 22.54 -9.32
CA ASP A 224 -7.50 22.72 -9.55
C ASP A 224 -6.65 21.69 -8.77
N ASN A 225 -7.02 21.41 -7.52
CA ASN A 225 -6.32 20.46 -6.66
C ASN A 225 -6.28 19.04 -7.24
N PHE A 226 -7.24 18.64 -8.08
CA PHE A 226 -7.17 17.35 -8.77
C PHE A 226 -5.98 17.29 -9.74
N ALA A 227 -5.79 18.33 -10.53
CA ALA A 227 -4.67 18.43 -11.46
C ALA A 227 -3.35 18.54 -10.69
N ASP A 228 -3.29 19.37 -9.65
CA ASP A 228 -2.09 19.52 -8.81
C ASP A 228 -1.68 18.23 -8.12
N PHE A 229 -2.65 17.47 -7.60
CA PHE A 229 -2.41 16.15 -7.04
C PHE A 229 -1.72 15.23 -8.06
N TYR A 230 -2.24 15.18 -9.30
CA TYR A 230 -1.75 14.26 -10.32
C TYR A 230 -0.52 14.76 -11.09
N ARG A 231 -0.07 16.00 -10.88
CA ARG A 231 1.22 16.49 -11.42
C ARG A 231 2.41 15.80 -10.76
N THR A 232 2.26 15.35 -9.52
CA THR A 232 3.30 14.63 -8.79
C THR A 232 3.37 13.18 -9.29
N THR A 233 4.54 12.72 -9.75
CA THR A 233 4.74 11.37 -10.30
C THR A 233 4.37 10.27 -9.32
N ASP A 234 4.61 10.48 -8.02
CA ASP A 234 4.30 9.52 -6.96
C ASP A 234 2.79 9.32 -6.77
N ASN A 235 1.97 10.21 -7.33
CA ASN A 235 0.52 10.10 -7.30
C ASN A 235 -0.07 9.45 -8.56
N HIS A 236 0.78 8.96 -9.48
CA HIS A 236 0.30 8.24 -10.66
C HIS A 236 -0.14 6.83 -10.29
N PHE A 237 -1.18 6.35 -10.98
CA PHE A 237 -1.56 4.95 -10.86
C PHE A 237 -0.50 4.12 -11.58
N ILE A 238 -0.08 3.03 -10.96
CA ILE A 238 0.79 2.05 -11.58
C ILE A 238 -0.01 1.27 -12.63
N ASN A 239 -1.28 1.01 -12.36
CA ASN A 239 -2.13 0.42 -13.38
C ASN A 239 -2.43 1.39 -14.53
N ARG A 240 -2.08 0.95 -15.75
CA ARG A 240 -2.24 1.72 -16.97
C ARG A 240 -3.68 2.10 -17.31
N ASP A 241 -4.65 1.21 -17.11
CA ASP A 241 -6.04 1.52 -17.45
C ASP A 241 -6.61 2.57 -16.49
N LEU A 242 -6.31 2.46 -15.20
CA LEU A 242 -6.66 3.48 -14.20
C LEU A 242 -5.98 4.83 -14.49
N ASP A 243 -4.69 4.81 -14.81
CA ASP A 243 -3.91 6.00 -15.19
C ASP A 243 -4.51 6.72 -16.41
N ILE A 244 -4.96 5.97 -17.42
CA ILE A 244 -5.69 6.54 -18.56
C ILE A 244 -7.01 7.16 -18.10
N LYS A 245 -7.82 6.46 -17.29
CA LYS A 245 -9.14 6.96 -16.87
C LYS A 245 -9.07 8.20 -16.00
N ILE A 246 -8.08 8.33 -15.11
CA ILE A 246 -7.92 9.55 -14.34
C ILE A 246 -7.43 10.70 -15.21
N LYS A 247 -6.55 10.46 -16.18
CA LYS A 247 -6.14 11.49 -17.15
C LYS A 247 -7.32 11.98 -17.99
N ASP A 248 -8.19 11.08 -18.45
CA ASP A 248 -9.43 11.44 -19.14
C ASP A 248 -10.30 12.36 -18.26
N PHE A 249 -10.51 11.99 -16.99
CA PHE A 249 -11.24 12.83 -16.03
C PHE A 249 -10.60 14.20 -15.82
N LEU A 250 -9.28 14.25 -15.64
CA LEU A 250 -8.53 15.49 -15.42
C LEU A 250 -8.63 16.45 -16.61
N ILE A 251 -8.66 15.92 -17.84
CA ILE A 251 -8.86 16.73 -19.05
C ILE A 251 -10.26 17.34 -19.06
N GLU A 252 -11.31 16.56 -18.76
CA GLU A 252 -12.67 17.10 -18.81
C GLU A 252 -12.95 18.09 -17.69
N ILE A 253 -12.45 17.86 -16.47
CA ILE A 253 -12.62 18.83 -15.38
C ILE A 253 -11.86 20.13 -15.66
N ASP A 254 -10.66 20.07 -16.25
CA ASP A 254 -9.88 21.25 -16.64
C ASP A 254 -10.59 22.08 -17.73
N ARG A 255 -11.20 21.41 -18.72
CA ARG A 255 -12.01 22.08 -19.75
C ARG A 255 -13.24 22.77 -19.15
N PHE A 256 -13.96 22.08 -18.28
CA PHE A 256 -15.11 22.66 -17.58
C PHE A 256 -14.68 23.88 -16.74
N ASN A 257 -13.61 23.72 -15.98
CA ASN A 257 -13.03 24.77 -15.15
C ASN A 257 -12.60 25.99 -15.99
N SER A 258 -11.93 25.76 -17.12
CA SER A 258 -11.51 26.82 -18.05
C SER A 258 -12.69 27.62 -18.61
N ILE A 259 -13.82 26.97 -18.92
CA ILE A 259 -15.03 27.66 -19.36
C ILE A 259 -15.56 28.54 -18.23
N CYS A 260 -15.68 28.00 -17.02
CA CYS A 260 -16.06 28.76 -15.83
C CYS A 260 -15.15 29.97 -15.62
N MET A 261 -13.82 29.80 -15.61
CA MET A 261 -12.86 30.90 -15.44
C MET A 261 -12.97 31.98 -16.54
N SER A 262 -13.31 31.59 -17.77
CA SER A 262 -13.48 32.54 -18.87
C SER A 262 -14.79 33.36 -18.83
N LYS A 263 -15.79 32.89 -18.08
CA LYS A 263 -17.15 33.48 -18.05
C LYS A 263 -17.56 34.01 -16.69
N PHE A 264 -17.00 33.47 -15.62
CA PHE A 264 -17.37 33.81 -14.25
C PHE A 264 -16.35 34.80 -13.69
N PHE A 265 -16.84 35.97 -13.35
CA PHE A 265 -16.03 37.04 -12.81
C PHE A 265 -16.30 37.19 -11.32
N GLN A 266 -15.26 37.52 -10.58
CA GLN A 266 -15.37 37.76 -9.15
C GLN A 266 -16.31 38.96 -8.92
N LYS A 267 -17.33 38.77 -8.09
CA LYS A 267 -18.10 39.91 -7.57
C LYS A 267 -17.23 40.63 -6.54
N LYS A 268 -17.26 41.97 -6.52
CA LYS A 268 -16.42 42.84 -5.65
C LYS A 268 -16.21 42.22 -4.26
N ASP A 269 -14.94 42.11 -3.86
CA ASP A 269 -14.43 41.31 -2.74
C ASP A 269 -14.20 42.16 -1.49
N ASP A 270 -15.07 42.01 -0.48
CA ASP A 270 -14.87 42.59 0.85
C ASP A 270 -14.22 41.57 1.82
N ALA A 271 -14.08 40.30 1.41
CA ALA A 271 -13.75 39.19 2.28
C ALA A 271 -12.22 39.06 2.52
N MET A 272 -11.38 39.49 1.57
CA MET A 272 -9.93 39.65 1.82
C MET A 272 -9.65 40.71 2.90
N ASP A 273 -10.49 41.73 2.98
CA ASP A 273 -10.38 42.77 4.01
C ASP A 273 -10.80 42.25 5.38
N GLU A 274 -11.78 41.33 5.45
CA GLU A 274 -12.14 40.61 6.68
C GLU A 274 -11.01 39.70 7.18
N ILE A 275 -10.34 38.93 6.31
CA ILE A 275 -9.18 38.11 6.71
C ILE A 275 -8.02 38.98 7.21
N ARG A 276 -7.77 40.12 6.53
CA ARG A 276 -6.73 41.07 6.96
C ARG A 276 -7.09 41.70 8.30
N ALA A 277 -8.37 42.02 8.53
CA ALA A 277 -8.84 42.53 9.81
C ALA A 277 -8.69 41.48 10.93
N MET A 278 -9.06 40.21 10.69
CA MET A 278 -8.89 39.11 11.64
C MET A 278 -7.42 38.90 12.01
N LYS A 279 -6.51 38.88 11.03
CA LYS A 279 -5.06 38.80 11.27
C LYS A 279 -4.55 39.99 12.07
N SER A 280 -5.04 41.19 11.77
CA SER A 280 -4.66 42.43 12.47
C SER A 280 -5.20 42.46 13.91
N ALA A 281 -6.31 41.76 14.17
CA ALA A 281 -6.89 41.57 15.49
C ALA A 281 -6.26 40.39 16.28
N GLY A 282 -5.24 39.73 15.73
CA GLY A 282 -4.54 38.60 16.37
C GLY A 282 -5.31 37.28 16.35
N ILE A 283 -6.33 37.15 15.51
CA ILE A 283 -7.10 35.90 15.34
C ILE A 283 -6.32 34.94 14.44
N GLU A 284 -6.09 33.72 14.92
CA GLU A 284 -5.48 32.65 14.13
C GLU A 284 -6.48 32.16 13.07
N ILE A 285 -6.02 32.10 11.81
CA ILE A 285 -6.84 31.63 10.69
C ILE A 285 -6.79 30.11 10.66
N THR A 286 -7.83 29.47 11.17
CA THR A 286 -8.02 28.01 11.11
C THR A 286 -8.47 27.57 9.70
N GLU A 287 -8.38 26.28 9.42
CA GLU A 287 -8.88 25.71 8.15
C GLU A 287 -10.41 25.88 7.98
N ASP A 288 -11.16 25.93 9.08
CA ASP A 288 -12.60 26.20 9.04
C ASP A 288 -12.89 27.65 8.61
N ILE A 289 -12.16 28.63 9.17
CA ILE A 289 -12.28 30.04 8.79
C ILE A 289 -11.88 30.22 7.32
N LYS A 290 -10.82 29.55 6.88
CA LYS A 290 -10.37 29.58 5.49
C LYS A 290 -11.40 28.96 4.54
N ARG A 291 -12.07 27.87 4.95
CA ARG A 291 -13.15 27.24 4.18
C ARG A 291 -14.36 28.17 4.05
N GLU A 292 -14.84 28.76 5.15
CA GLU A 292 -15.95 29.72 5.12
C GLU A 292 -15.65 30.91 4.21
N TYR A 293 -14.44 31.44 4.31
CA TYR A 293 -13.96 32.49 3.41
C TYR A 293 -13.96 32.05 1.93
N TYR A 294 -13.40 30.89 1.60
CA TYR A 294 -13.40 30.43 0.21
C TYR A 294 -14.81 30.14 -0.34
N GLN A 295 -15.77 29.84 0.53
CA GLN A 295 -17.17 29.71 0.14
C GLN A 295 -17.86 31.07 -0.07
N SER A 296 -17.44 32.13 0.63
CA SER A 296 -18.01 33.47 0.47
C SER A 296 -17.54 34.18 -0.80
N VAL A 297 -16.35 33.84 -1.30
CA VAL A 297 -15.84 34.38 -2.57
C VAL A 297 -16.56 33.72 -3.75
N VAL A 298 -17.49 34.46 -4.36
CA VAL A 298 -18.32 34.00 -5.48
C VAL A 298 -17.83 34.54 -6.82
N TYR A 299 -17.73 33.65 -7.80
CA TYR A 299 -17.50 33.96 -9.20
C TYR A 299 -18.77 33.65 -9.98
N MET A 300 -19.28 34.62 -10.74
CA MET A 300 -20.54 34.43 -11.46
C MET A 300 -20.50 35.10 -12.83
N ILE A 301 -21.36 34.63 -13.73
CA ILE A 301 -21.54 35.29 -15.02
C ILE A 301 -22.10 36.71 -14.82
N LYS A 302 -21.69 37.65 -15.69
CA LYS A 302 -22.35 38.95 -15.77
C LYS A 302 -23.78 38.76 -16.29
N LYS A 303 -24.76 38.86 -15.39
CA LYS A 303 -26.19 38.72 -15.73
C LYS A 303 -26.74 39.94 -16.47
N ASP A 304 -26.23 41.13 -16.14
CA ASP A 304 -26.65 42.37 -16.81
C ASP A 304 -26.15 42.44 -18.26
N PRO A 305 -26.83 43.20 -19.13
CA PRO A 305 -26.37 43.47 -20.48
C PRO A 305 -25.02 44.20 -20.50
N TYR A 306 -24.23 43.93 -21.55
CA TYR A 306 -23.13 44.82 -21.92
C TYR A 306 -23.68 46.13 -22.53
N PRO A 307 -22.85 47.19 -22.65
CA PRO A 307 -23.30 48.48 -23.20
C PRO A 307 -23.95 48.40 -24.59
N GLU A 308 -23.63 47.37 -25.38
CA GLU A 308 -24.18 47.11 -26.72
C GLU A 308 -25.27 46.03 -26.75
N GLU A 309 -25.68 45.49 -25.60
CA GLU A 309 -26.69 44.43 -25.49
C GLU A 309 -28.01 44.95 -24.89
N GLU A 310 -29.13 44.40 -25.36
CA GLU A 310 -30.41 44.47 -24.65
C GLU A 310 -30.55 43.31 -23.65
N TRP A 311 -31.50 43.40 -22.71
CA TRP A 311 -31.77 42.33 -21.73
C TRP A 311 -32.02 40.96 -22.36
N ARG A 312 -32.72 40.92 -23.50
CA ARG A 312 -32.97 39.67 -24.23
C ARG A 312 -31.69 39.05 -24.80
N ASP A 313 -30.71 39.86 -25.15
CA ASP A 313 -29.42 39.38 -25.67
C ASP A 313 -28.55 38.85 -24.53
N ALA A 314 -28.58 39.51 -23.37
CA ALA A 314 -27.95 39.02 -22.15
C ALA A 314 -28.52 37.66 -21.70
N ASP A 315 -29.85 37.50 -21.72
CA ASP A 315 -30.51 36.23 -21.39
C ASP A 315 -30.09 35.12 -22.36
N LYS A 316 -30.09 35.38 -23.68
CA LYS A 316 -29.61 34.43 -24.68
C LYS A 316 -28.15 34.05 -24.47
N ARG A 317 -27.28 35.01 -24.13
CA ARG A 317 -25.86 34.77 -23.81
C ARG A 317 -25.72 33.87 -22.57
N ASN A 318 -26.52 34.11 -21.54
CA ASN A 318 -26.52 33.31 -20.31
C ASN A 318 -27.02 31.88 -20.58
N MET A 319 -28.14 31.73 -21.31
CA MET A 319 -28.66 30.42 -21.72
C MET A 319 -27.63 29.64 -22.55
N LYS A 320 -27.01 30.27 -23.55
CA LYS A 320 -25.96 29.62 -24.35
C LYS A 320 -24.77 29.16 -23.50
N THR A 321 -24.41 29.93 -22.48
CA THR A 321 -23.34 29.54 -21.55
C THR A 321 -23.77 28.36 -20.68
N GLN A 322 -25.01 28.39 -20.19
CA GLN A 322 -25.60 27.30 -19.42
C GLN A 322 -25.64 25.99 -20.22
N ASP A 323 -26.05 26.03 -21.49
CA ASP A 323 -26.09 24.85 -22.36
C ASP A 323 -24.70 24.22 -22.56
N VAL A 324 -23.68 25.06 -22.80
CA VAL A 324 -22.28 24.61 -22.94
C VAL A 324 -21.76 24.01 -21.63
N LEU A 325 -22.04 24.66 -20.49
CA LEU A 325 -21.66 24.14 -19.18
C LEU A 325 -22.39 22.85 -18.85
N PHE A 326 -23.66 22.71 -19.24
CA PHE A 326 -24.43 21.48 -19.04
C PHE A 326 -23.77 20.31 -19.79
N GLU A 327 -23.47 20.48 -21.07
CA GLU A 327 -22.79 19.47 -21.89
C GLU A 327 -21.45 19.06 -21.26
N LYS A 328 -20.58 20.03 -20.96
CA LYS A 328 -19.28 19.77 -20.33
C LYS A 328 -19.39 19.20 -18.92
N GLY A 329 -20.39 19.61 -18.15
CA GLY A 329 -20.67 19.04 -16.84
C GLY A 329 -21.06 17.56 -16.92
N GLN A 330 -21.79 17.14 -17.95
CA GLN A 330 -22.09 15.72 -18.18
C GLN A 330 -20.84 14.93 -18.58
N GLU A 331 -19.97 15.50 -19.42
CA GLU A 331 -18.69 14.87 -19.79
C GLU A 331 -17.81 14.61 -18.55
N VAL A 332 -17.70 15.59 -17.65
CA VAL A 332 -16.96 15.44 -16.38
C VAL A 332 -17.55 14.31 -15.53
N LYS A 333 -18.87 14.32 -15.32
CA LYS A 333 -19.57 13.29 -14.53
C LYS A 333 -19.39 11.90 -15.13
N ALA A 334 -19.49 11.76 -16.45
CA ALA A 334 -19.27 10.51 -17.15
C ALA A 334 -17.81 10.03 -17.06
N ALA A 335 -16.83 10.92 -17.21
CA ALA A 335 -15.42 10.58 -17.05
C ALA A 335 -15.09 10.12 -15.62
N TYR A 336 -15.62 10.80 -14.61
CA TYR A 336 -15.49 10.40 -13.21
C TYR A 336 -16.14 9.03 -12.95
N GLN A 337 -17.35 8.80 -13.48
CA GLN A 337 -18.03 7.50 -13.35
C GLN A 337 -17.22 6.36 -13.99
N ASN A 338 -16.62 6.60 -15.16
CA ASN A 338 -15.75 5.62 -15.82
C ASN A 338 -14.50 5.29 -14.99
N LEU A 339 -13.88 6.30 -14.38
CA LEU A 339 -12.78 6.11 -13.44
C LEU A 339 -13.23 5.25 -12.24
N VAL A 340 -14.35 5.60 -11.61
CA VAL A 340 -14.90 4.84 -10.48
C VAL A 340 -15.17 3.39 -10.86
N LEU A 341 -15.77 3.12 -12.03
CA LEU A 341 -16.04 1.77 -12.51
C LEU A 341 -14.76 0.94 -12.67
N GLU A 342 -13.69 1.53 -13.20
CA GLU A 342 -12.41 0.84 -13.36
C GLU A 342 -11.76 0.53 -12.00
N VAL A 343 -11.88 1.44 -11.01
CA VAL A 343 -11.47 1.19 -9.62
C VAL A 343 -12.27 0.02 -9.03
N LYS A 344 -13.60 -0.01 -9.22
CA LYS A 344 -14.47 -1.09 -8.71
C LYS A 344 -14.11 -2.44 -9.30
N LYS A 345 -13.88 -2.49 -10.61
CA LYS A 345 -13.49 -3.70 -11.35
C LYS A 345 -12.22 -4.34 -10.79
N ARG A 346 -11.36 -3.54 -10.16
CA ARG A 346 -10.08 -3.96 -9.56
C ARG A 346 -10.13 -4.20 -8.06
N GLY A 347 -11.28 -4.01 -7.43
CA GLY A 347 -11.44 -4.23 -5.98
C GLY A 347 -10.70 -3.21 -5.11
N LEU A 348 -10.43 -2.02 -5.62
CA LEU A 348 -9.68 -0.96 -4.91
C LEU A 348 -10.58 -0.03 -4.07
N ASN A 349 -11.89 -0.29 -3.98
CA ASN A 349 -12.88 0.59 -3.37
C ASN A 349 -12.82 0.68 -1.84
#